data_AF-A0A946IWH4-F1
#
_entry.id   AF-A0A946IWH4-F1
#
_cell.length_a   1.000
_cell.length_b   1.000
_cell.length_c   1.000
_cell.angle_alpha   90.00
_cell.angle_beta   90.00
_cell.angle_gamma   90.00
#
_symmetry.space_group_name_H-M   'P 1'
#
loop_
_entity.id
_entity.type
_entity.pdbx_description
1 polymer ?
#
loop_
_entity_poly.entity_id
_entity_poly.type
_entity_poly.pdbx_seq_one_letter_code
_entity_poly.pdbx_strand_id
1 'polypeptide(L)' 'MNLPLKIALVARGVPSYITAKEVGISPNKLSRFVMEISCPNEQEKKVLSKILDKKVRELFPEGKLGETRNAP' A
#
# COMPACT_ATOMS: atom_id res chain seq x y z
N MET A 1 5.27 -9.22 2.32
CA MET A 1 4.11 -8.88 1.45
C MET A 1 3.02 -8.23 2.30
N ASN A 2 2.60 -7.01 1.95
CA ASN A 2 1.52 -6.26 2.58
C ASN A 2 0.16 -6.86 2.17
N LEU A 3 -0.27 -7.86 2.94
CA LEU A 3 -1.50 -8.59 2.70
C LEU A 3 -2.76 -7.70 2.79
N PRO A 4 -2.91 -6.78 3.77
CA PRO A 4 -4.07 -5.89 3.81
C PRO A 4 -4.24 -5.04 2.53
N LEU A 5 -3.16 -4.45 2.03
CA LEU A 5 -3.19 -3.69 0.77
C LEU A 5 -3.58 -4.58 -0.41
N LYS A 6 -3.02 -5.81 -0.50
CA LYS A 6 -3.37 -6.77 -1.55
C LYS A 6 -4.86 -7.11 -1.52
N ILE A 7 -5.40 -7.42 -0.33
CA ILE A 7 -6.81 -7.77 -0.16
C ILE A 7 -7.70 -6.60 -0.58
N ALA A 8 -7.38 -5.37 -0.16
CA ALA A 8 -8.14 -4.18 -0.54
C ALA A 8 -8.14 -3.96 -2.06
N LEU A 9 -6.99 -4.15 -2.73
CA LEU A 9 -6.89 -4.04 -4.19
C LEU A 9 -7.74 -5.08 -4.91
N VAL A 10 -7.79 -6.32 -4.41
CA VAL A 10 -8.62 -7.40 -4.99
C VAL A 10 -10.11 -7.16 -4.71
N ALA A 11 -10.47 -6.79 -3.47
CA ALA A 11 -11.84 -6.53 -3.06
C ALA A 11 -12.50 -5.40 -3.84
N ARG A 12 -11.70 -4.44 -4.34
CA ARG A 12 -12.17 -3.36 -5.21
C ARG A 12 -12.77 -3.87 -6.53
N GLY A 13 -12.39 -5.07 -6.99
CA GLY A 13 -12.93 -5.65 -8.22
C GLY A 13 -12.45 -5.01 -9.52
N VAL A 14 -11.46 -4.11 -9.46
CA VAL A 14 -10.82 -3.51 -10.64
C VAL A 14 -9.35 -3.92 -10.73
N PRO A 15 -8.76 -3.97 -11.93
CA PRO A 15 -7.33 -4.25 -12.07
C PRO A 15 -6.45 -3.26 -11.32
N SER A 16 -5.42 -3.74 -10.63
CA SER A 16 -4.57 -2.89 -9.77
C SER A 16 -3.85 -1.76 -10.51
N TYR A 17 -3.61 -1.89 -11.82
CA TYR A 17 -3.00 -0.81 -12.62
C TYR A 17 -3.93 0.41 -12.74
N ILE A 18 -5.25 0.23 -12.64
CA ILE A 18 -6.22 1.33 -12.60
C ILE A 18 -6.05 2.11 -11.29
N THR A 19 -5.96 1.41 -10.16
CA THR A 19 -5.64 2.04 -8.86
C THR A 19 -4.32 2.80 -8.92
N ALA A 20 -3.28 2.23 -9.53
CA ALA A 20 -1.99 2.91 -9.68
C ALA A 20 -2.14 4.24 -10.44
N LYS A 21 -2.90 4.23 -11.55
CA LYS A 21 -3.19 5.43 -12.36
C LYS A 21 -3.92 6.51 -11.56
N GLU A 22 -4.93 6.14 -10.77
CA GLU A 22 -5.69 7.08 -9.93
C GLU A 22 -4.88 7.65 -8.77
N VAL A 23 -3.95 6.86 -8.22
CA VAL A 23 -3.00 7.34 -7.21
C VAL A 23 -1.93 8.25 -7.82
N GLY A 24 -1.74 8.20 -9.15
CA GLY A 24 -0.70 8.94 -9.85
C GLY A 24 0.69 8.29 -9.77
N ILE A 25 0.74 6.96 -9.62
CA ILE A 25 1.99 6.17 -9.54
C ILE A 25 2.04 5.11 -10.64
N SER A 26 3.23 4.59 -10.92
CA SER A 26 3.37 3.47 -11.84
C SER A 26 2.81 2.17 -11.25
N PRO A 27 2.26 1.25 -12.06
CA PRO A 27 1.83 -0.07 -11.60
C PRO A 27 2.94 -0.85 -10.91
N ASN A 28 4.19 -0.70 -11.38
CA ASN A 28 5.36 -1.29 -10.74
C ASN A 28 5.58 -0.74 -9.32
N LYS A 29 5.44 0.58 -9.11
CA LYS A 29 5.57 1.19 -7.78
C LYS A 29 4.50 0.67 -6.83
N LEU A 30 3.24 0.58 -7.28
CA LEU A 30 2.16 -0.03 -6.49
C LEU A 30 2.45 -1.50 -6.14
N SER A 31 2.96 -2.28 -7.11
CA SER A 31 3.37 -3.67 -6.86
C SER A 31 4.47 -3.75 -5.79
N ARG A 32 5.46 -2.85 -5.81
CA ARG A 32 6.51 -2.80 -4.79
C ARG A 32 5.97 -2.43 -3.40
N PHE A 33 4.90 -1.63 -3.30
CA PHE A 33 4.20 -1.39 -2.02
C PHE A 33 3.53 -2.66 -1.51
N VAL A 34 2.84 -3.41 -2.38
CA VAL A 34 2.23 -4.71 -2.03
C VAL A 34 3.28 -5.73 -1.62
N MET A 35 4.43 -5.74 -2.29
CA MET A 35 5.53 -6.64 -1.98
C MET A 35 6.37 -6.22 -0.78
N GLU A 36 6.11 -5.03 -0.20
CA GLU A 36 6.93 -4.42 0.87
C GLU A 36 8.40 -4.20 0.48
N ILE A 37 8.67 -4.07 -0.82
CA ILE A 37 10.00 -3.74 -1.35
C ILE A 37 10.29 -2.24 -1.20
N SER A 38 9.25 -1.41 -1.20
CA SER A 38 9.35 0.04 -1.01
C SER A 38 8.22 0.54 -0.12
N CYS A 39 8.50 1.54 0.70
CA CYS A 39 7.50 2.16 1.56
C CYS A 39 6.81 3.32 0.82
N PRO A 40 5.47 3.38 0.80
CA PRO A 40 4.75 4.57 0.36
C PRO A 40 4.97 5.72 1.34
N ASN A 41 5.07 6.93 0.82
CA ASN A 41 5.09 8.14 1.65
C ASN A 41 3.68 8.47 2.20
N GLU A 42 3.59 9.43 3.12
CA GLU A 42 2.31 9.78 3.77
C GLU A 42 1.24 10.28 2.79
N GLN A 43 1.63 10.96 1.71
CA GLN A 43 0.66 11.39 0.70
C GLN A 43 0.11 10.20 -0.09
N GLU A 44 0.97 9.26 -0.49
CA GLU A 44 0.58 8.03 -1.20
C GLU A 44 -0.33 7.16 -0.33
N LYS A 45 -0.01 7.02 0.97
CA LYS A 45 -0.85 6.30 1.93
C LYS A 45 -2.24 6.94 2.04
N LYS A 46 -2.32 8.27 2.14
CA LYS A 46 -3.59 9.01 2.21
C LYS A 46 -4.42 8.84 0.94
N VAL A 47 -3.80 8.89 -0.23
CA VAL A 47 -4.50 8.73 -1.51
C VAL A 47 -5.00 7.29 -1.68
N LEU A 48 -4.17 6.29 -1.36
CA LEU A 48 -4.59 4.88 -1.38
C LEU A 48 -5.73 4.60 -0.38
N SER A 49 -5.67 5.19 0.81
CA SER A 49 -6.73 5.12 1.82
C SER A 49 -8.08 5.64 1.28
N LYS A 50 -8.07 6.77 0.57
CA LYS A 50 -9.28 7.33 -0.05
C LYS A 50 -9.82 6.47 -1.18
N ILE A 51 -8.96 6.01 -2.09
CA ILE A 51 -9.39 5.23 -3.27
C ILE A 51 -9.91 3.84 -2.88
N LEU A 52 -9.31 3.24 -1.86
CA LEU A 52 -9.67 1.89 -1.39
C LEU A 52 -10.75 1.91 -0.30
N ASP A 53 -11.21 3.09 0.11
CA ASP A 53 -12.18 3.27 1.20
C ASP A 53 -11.82 2.49 2.48
N LYS A 54 -10.56 2.66 2.92
CA LYS A 54 -9.98 2.02 4.11
C LYS A 54 -9.13 3.01 4.87
N LYS A 55 -9.00 2.88 6.19
CA LYS A 55 -8.08 3.73 6.97
C LYS A 55 -6.63 3.40 6.62
N VAL A 56 -5.76 4.40 6.67
CA VAL A 56 -4.31 4.23 6.45
C VAL A 56 -3.74 3.09 7.30
N ARG A 57 -4.09 3.02 8.59
CA ARG A 57 -3.65 1.95 9.51
C ARG A 57 -4.16 0.55 9.16
N GLU A 58 -5.27 0.44 8.41
CA GLU A 58 -5.78 -0.85 7.95
C GLU A 58 -5.00 -1.33 6.72
N LEU A 59 -4.60 -0.40 5.83
CA LEU A 59 -3.80 -0.70 4.64
C LEU A 59 -2.31 -0.86 4.95
N PHE A 60 -1.82 -0.18 5.97
CA PHE A 60 -0.41 -0.10 6.36
C PHE A 60 -0.30 -0.25 7.90
N PRO A 61 -0.52 -1.46 8.44
CA PRO A 61 -0.40 -1.69 9.88
C PRO A 61 1.06 -1.56 10.33
N GLU A 62 1.28 -0.78 11.37
CA GLU A 62 2.57 -0.66 12.05
C GLU A 62 2.83 -1.98 12.80
N GLY A 63 3.91 -2.69 12.45
CA GLY A 63 4.26 -3.97 13.08
C GLY A 63 4.50 -5.16 12.13
N LYS A 64 4.49 -4.95 10.81
CA LYS A 64 4.94 -5.96 9.82
C LYS A 64 6.20 -5.57 9.04
N LEU A 65 6.97 -4.61 9.53
CA LEU A 65 8.40 -4.62 9.24
C LEU A 65 9.03 -5.62 10.20
N GLY A 66 9.80 -6.58 9.68
CA GLY A 66 10.58 -7.49 10.52
C GLY A 66 11.25 -6.74 11.66
N GLU A 67 11.06 -7.23 12.87
CA GLU A 67 11.77 -6.74 14.04
C GLU A 67 13.29 -6.72 13.77
N THR A 68 13.94 -5.64 14.21
CA THR A 68 15.39 -5.36 14.23
C THR A 68 15.99 -4.87 12.89
N ARG A 69 16.77 -3.79 12.81
CA ARG A 69 17.83 -3.28 13.69
C ARG A 69 18.07 -1.77 13.53
N ASN A 70 18.62 -1.19 14.59
CA ASN A 70 19.21 0.15 14.75
C ASN A 70 18.26 1.26 15.19
N ALA A 71 17.92 1.26 16.48
CA ALA A 71 17.89 2.50 17.25
C ALA A 71 19.31 2.73 17.83
N PRO A 72 19.84 3.96 17.80
CA PRO A 72 21.13 4.32 18.41
C PRO A 72 21.10 4.24 19.95
#